data_AF-A0A1H9QUR8-F1
#
_entry.id   AF-A0A1H9QUR8-F1
#
_cell.length_a   1.000
_cell.length_b   1.000
_cell.length_c   1.000
_cell.angle_alpha   90.00
_cell.angle_beta   90.00
_cell.angle_gamma   90.00
#
_symmetry.space_group_name_H-M   'P 1'
#
loop_
_entity.id
_entity.type
_entity.pdbx_description
1 polymer ?
#
loop_
_entity_poly.entity_id
_entity_poly.type
_entity_poly.pdbx_seq_one_letter_code
_entity_poly.pdbx_strand_id
1 'polypeptide(L)'
;MLSSLRIAGLGVIEESEIEPAPGLTAITGETGAGKTMIVTGLGLLLGARADASVVRTGAHRAQVEGRFTGFEAMGARLDEIGADVCDGDLIVARHVRDNGRSRAWVGGVQTPISTAGALVGELATVHGQSEQIRLASPERQREVLDRYAGADFARQLADYRRLFERRRALAGELTERLDNARERAQQADLLRFGLDEISAVDPQPHEDTELAAQAARLQGLDDLRMAAQNAIHALAGADDGDVADPGARGLLGTARKQVRRIAELDTSASGLAERLEQLGFAADEAAAELASYLADLDADPQALETITSRRAALAGLTRKYGRDIDEVLDWQRRAAERLADLGSDESRVDQLRAELASMDRELGGRAAQLHELRSAAADRLASAVQGELAALAMPHARLGFAIDPLPQRGPFGADAVRLLFSANLGTQPAPLAKMASGGELSRVRLALEVVLAGTDPGHTFVFDEVDAGVGGRVASEIGRRLARLAEHSQVIVVTHLAQVAAFADRHYVVTKSSEGPVTASDITIAEGQRRVREIARLMAGTESHTALAHARELLDQAARRA
;
A
#
# COMPACT_ATOMS: atom_id res chain seq x y z
N MET A 1 -7.37 -15.50 28.10
CA MET A 1 -7.82 -14.98 29.41
C MET A 1 -6.67 -14.30 30.14
N LEU A 2 -6.96 -13.40 31.09
CA LEU A 2 -5.98 -12.74 31.97
C LEU A 2 -5.73 -13.61 33.21
N SER A 3 -4.52 -14.16 33.32
CA SER A 3 -4.08 -15.00 34.44
C SER A 3 -3.73 -14.14 35.66
N SER A 4 -2.97 -13.07 35.46
CA SER A 4 -2.64 -12.11 36.52
C SER A 4 -2.43 -10.71 35.97
N LEU A 5 -2.64 -9.70 36.82
CA LEU A 5 -2.37 -8.30 36.55
C LEU A 5 -1.62 -7.71 37.74
N ARG A 6 -0.38 -7.29 37.49
CA ARG A 6 0.47 -6.58 38.45
C ARG A 6 0.55 -5.11 38.08
N ILE A 7 0.33 -4.25 39.06
CA ILE A 7 0.38 -2.80 38.94
C ILE A 7 1.34 -2.27 40.00
N ALA A 8 2.26 -1.39 39.63
CA ALA A 8 3.15 -0.70 40.56
C ALA A 8 3.27 0.79 40.21
N GLY A 9 3.15 1.66 41.20
CA GLY A 9 3.33 3.11 41.05
C GLY A 9 2.27 3.80 40.18
N LEU A 10 1.05 3.28 40.11
CA LEU A 10 -0.06 3.81 39.30
C LEU A 10 -1.07 4.56 40.18
N GLY A 11 -1.09 5.89 40.11
CA GLY A 11 -2.01 6.75 40.88
C GLY A 11 -1.92 6.54 42.39
N VAL A 12 -2.96 5.93 42.98
CA VAL A 12 -3.02 5.62 44.42
C VAL A 12 -2.47 4.24 44.78
N ILE A 13 -2.12 3.42 43.77
CA ILE A 13 -1.60 2.06 43.95
C ILE A 13 -0.08 2.12 44.07
N GLU A 14 0.43 1.65 45.20
CA GLU A 14 1.87 1.44 45.40
C GLU A 14 2.35 0.22 44.63
N GLU A 15 1.79 -0.92 44.99
CA GLU A 15 1.98 -2.20 44.35
C GLU A 15 0.71 -3.02 44.61
N SER A 16 0.21 -3.70 43.59
CA SER A 16 -0.94 -4.60 43.70
C SER A 16 -0.85 -5.70 42.66
N GLU A 17 -1.24 -6.90 43.04
CA GLU A 17 -1.37 -8.03 42.14
C GLU A 17 -2.77 -8.63 42.29
N ILE A 18 -3.46 -8.83 41.16
CA ILE A 18 -4.73 -9.54 41.11
C ILE A 18 -4.61 -10.75 40.20
N GLU A 19 -5.24 -11.83 40.60
CA GLU A 19 -5.43 -13.05 39.82
C GLU A 19 -6.94 -13.17 39.62
N PRO A 20 -7.49 -12.78 38.46
CA PRO A 20 -8.93 -12.90 38.25
C PRO A 20 -9.33 -14.39 38.18
N ALA A 21 -10.53 -14.71 38.63
CA ALA A 21 -11.11 -16.03 38.40
C ALA A 21 -11.34 -16.26 36.89
N PRO A 22 -11.38 -17.51 36.41
CA PRO A 22 -11.78 -17.81 35.03
C PRO A 22 -13.21 -17.36 34.70
N GLY A 23 -14.09 -17.29 35.71
CA GLY A 23 -15.46 -16.78 35.60
C GLY A 23 -15.57 -15.31 35.97
N LEU A 24 -16.44 -14.98 36.93
CA LEU A 24 -16.75 -13.62 37.34
C LEU A 24 -15.89 -13.19 38.54
N THR A 25 -15.14 -12.10 38.37
CA THR A 25 -14.39 -11.43 39.44
C THR A 25 -15.03 -10.09 39.74
N ALA A 26 -15.43 -9.85 41.00
CA ALA A 26 -15.91 -8.54 41.45
C ALA A 26 -14.83 -7.77 42.21
N ILE A 27 -14.67 -6.49 41.91
CA ILE A 27 -13.79 -5.57 42.62
C ILE A 27 -14.67 -4.50 43.28
N THR A 28 -14.70 -4.51 44.62
CA THR A 28 -15.45 -3.56 45.45
C THR A 28 -14.50 -2.74 46.31
N GLY A 29 -15.03 -1.83 47.12
CA GLY A 29 -14.21 -0.98 47.99
C GLY A 29 -14.73 0.44 48.08
N GLU A 30 -14.17 1.18 49.03
CA GLU A 30 -14.60 2.54 49.39
C GLU A 30 -14.00 3.62 48.48
N THR A 31 -12.79 3.39 47.96
CA THR A 31 -12.13 4.37 47.10
C THR A 31 -12.54 4.18 45.63
N GLY A 32 -13.10 5.22 45.02
CA GLY A 32 -13.26 5.26 43.55
C GLY A 32 -11.91 5.16 42.85
N ALA A 33 -10.88 5.83 43.39
CA ALA A 33 -9.55 5.90 42.80
C ALA A 33 -8.87 4.53 42.62
N GLY A 34 -8.87 3.64 43.63
CA GLY A 34 -8.18 2.35 43.50
C GLY A 34 -8.84 1.40 42.51
N LYS A 35 -10.18 1.39 42.48
CA LYS A 35 -10.98 0.65 41.50
C LYS A 35 -10.74 1.13 40.06
N THR A 36 -10.78 2.45 39.85
CA THR A 36 -10.50 3.06 38.55
C THR A 36 -9.06 2.82 38.10
N MET A 37 -8.08 2.75 39.01
CA MET A 37 -6.69 2.48 38.63
C MET A 37 -6.47 1.05 38.11
N ILE A 38 -7.26 0.07 38.55
CA ILE A 38 -7.20 -1.30 38.00
C ILE A 38 -7.71 -1.31 36.55
N VAL A 39 -8.84 -0.66 36.29
CA VAL A 39 -9.40 -0.51 34.94
C VAL A 39 -8.44 0.30 34.05
N THR A 40 -7.84 1.35 34.60
CA THR A 40 -6.83 2.16 33.92
C THR A 40 -5.59 1.32 33.58
N GLY A 41 -5.13 0.45 34.49
CA GLY A 41 -4.02 -0.46 34.26
C GLY A 41 -4.27 -1.38 33.06
N LEU A 42 -5.43 -2.03 33.02
CA LEU A 42 -5.82 -2.86 31.87
C LEU A 42 -5.97 -2.04 30.58
N GLY A 43 -6.55 -0.84 30.67
CA GLY A 43 -6.63 0.10 29.55
C GLY A 43 -5.24 0.48 29.00
N LEU A 44 -4.24 0.64 29.87
CA LEU A 44 -2.86 0.88 29.47
C LEU A 44 -2.26 -0.30 28.70
N LEU A 45 -2.54 -1.54 29.07
CA LEU A 45 -2.12 -2.71 28.27
C LEU A 45 -2.82 -2.77 26.90
N LEU A 46 -4.07 -2.32 26.83
CA LEU A 46 -4.86 -2.20 25.60
C LEU A 46 -4.47 -1.03 24.68
N GLY A 47 -3.42 -0.28 25.04
CA GLY A 47 -2.92 0.83 24.22
C GLY A 47 -3.61 2.17 24.46
N ALA A 48 -4.36 2.34 25.54
CA ALA A 48 -4.93 3.64 25.92
C ALA A 48 -3.85 4.73 26.03
N ARG A 49 -4.24 5.99 25.90
CA ARG A 49 -3.28 7.10 26.03
C ARG A 49 -2.70 7.09 27.45
N ALA A 50 -1.38 7.20 27.55
CA ALA A 50 -0.68 7.37 28.82
C ALA A 50 -0.19 8.81 28.92
N ASP A 51 -0.26 9.38 30.12
CA ASP A 51 0.26 10.69 30.45
C ASP A 51 0.90 10.67 31.84
N ALA A 52 1.66 11.70 32.20
CA ALA A 52 2.39 11.73 33.47
C ALA A 52 1.47 11.65 34.70
N SER A 53 0.18 12.04 34.60
CA SER A 53 -0.75 12.05 35.73
C SER A 53 -1.14 10.65 36.22
N VAL A 54 -0.94 9.60 35.41
CA VAL A 54 -1.18 8.23 35.87
C VAL A 54 -0.09 7.74 36.82
N VAL A 55 1.07 8.39 36.86
CA VAL A 55 2.18 8.00 37.75
C VAL A 55 1.89 8.48 39.16
N ARG A 56 2.04 7.58 40.14
CA ARG A 56 1.85 7.89 41.56
C ARG A 56 2.74 9.04 41.99
N THR A 57 2.18 9.98 42.76
CA THR A 57 2.95 11.09 43.35
C THR A 57 4.12 10.55 44.18
N GLY A 58 5.34 10.97 43.85
CA GLY A 58 6.57 10.51 44.49
C GLY A 58 7.22 9.28 43.84
N ALA A 59 6.59 8.66 42.84
CA ALA A 59 7.19 7.59 42.04
C ALA A 59 7.79 8.15 40.74
N HIS A 60 8.88 7.52 40.25
CA HIS A 60 9.50 7.87 38.97
C HIS A 60 8.85 7.19 37.75
N ARG A 61 8.08 6.12 37.98
CA ARG A 61 7.39 5.36 36.94
C ARG A 61 6.17 4.61 37.48
N ALA A 62 5.18 4.45 36.62
CA ALA A 62 4.13 3.44 36.73
C ALA A 62 4.48 2.23 35.86
N GLN A 63 4.20 1.04 36.34
CA GLN A 63 4.40 -0.23 35.65
C GLN A 63 3.10 -1.04 35.73
N VAL A 64 2.68 -1.57 34.59
CA VAL A 64 1.56 -2.50 34.51
C VAL A 64 2.02 -3.72 33.74
N GLU A 65 1.81 -4.90 34.28
CA GLU A 65 2.13 -6.18 33.66
C GLU A 65 0.89 -7.07 33.71
N GLY A 66 0.49 -7.62 32.57
CA GLY A 66 -0.59 -8.60 32.46
C GLY A 66 -0.04 -9.90 31.88
N ARG A 67 -0.45 -11.02 32.47
CA ARG A 67 -0.19 -12.36 31.96
C ARG A 67 -1.43 -12.90 31.30
N PHE A 68 -1.31 -13.38 30.07
CA PHE A 68 -2.44 -13.87 29.29
C PHE A 68 -2.23 -15.30 28.81
N THR A 69 -3.31 -16.07 28.82
CA THR A 69 -3.46 -17.39 28.17
C THR A 69 -4.41 -17.29 26.98
N GLY A 70 -4.52 -18.35 26.16
CA GLY A 70 -5.47 -18.40 25.05
C GLY A 70 -5.03 -17.59 23.82
N PHE A 71 -3.72 -17.41 23.64
CA PHE A 71 -3.11 -16.63 22.55
C PHE A 71 -2.60 -17.52 21.40
N GLU A 72 -2.91 -18.82 21.39
CA GLU A 72 -2.39 -19.79 20.42
C GLU A 72 -2.76 -19.43 18.98
N ALA A 73 -3.95 -18.86 18.78
CA ALA A 73 -4.40 -18.37 17.47
C ALA A 73 -3.54 -17.20 16.93
N MET A 74 -2.78 -16.54 17.80
CA MET A 74 -1.95 -15.37 17.47
C MET A 74 -0.48 -15.74 17.22
N GLY A 75 -0.11 -17.02 17.24
CA GLY A 75 1.28 -17.50 17.16
C GLY A 75 2.10 -16.86 16.05
N ALA A 76 1.60 -16.84 14.81
CA ALA A 76 2.31 -16.24 13.68
C ALA A 76 2.62 -14.73 13.86
N ARG A 77 1.73 -13.98 14.52
CA ARG A 77 1.93 -12.55 14.81
C ARG A 77 2.90 -12.33 15.96
N LEU A 78 2.94 -13.25 16.92
CA LEU A 78 3.92 -13.23 18.02
C LEU A 78 5.32 -13.58 17.48
N ASP A 79 5.42 -14.56 16.59
CA ASP A 79 6.66 -14.94 15.91
C ASP A 79 7.23 -13.79 15.07
N GLU A 80 6.36 -13.06 14.34
CA GLU A 80 6.76 -11.90 13.52
C GLU A 80 7.44 -10.80 14.34
N ILE A 81 6.99 -10.59 15.59
CA ILE A 81 7.60 -9.60 16.51
C ILE A 81 8.71 -10.19 17.38
N GLY A 82 8.95 -11.51 17.31
CA GLY A 82 9.92 -12.23 18.13
C GLY A 82 9.54 -12.33 19.61
N ALA A 83 8.24 -12.31 19.94
CA ALA A 83 7.77 -12.36 21.32
C ALA A 83 7.84 -13.80 21.87
N ASP A 84 8.51 -13.97 23.02
CA ASP A 84 8.59 -15.24 23.71
C ASP A 84 7.41 -15.48 24.67
N VAL A 85 7.09 -16.75 24.90
CA VAL A 85 6.09 -17.20 25.87
C VAL A 85 6.83 -17.74 27.11
N CYS A 86 6.43 -17.29 28.31
CA CYS A 86 7.07 -17.70 29.56
C CYS A 86 6.09 -18.58 30.36
N ASP A 87 6.48 -19.81 30.70
CA ASP A 87 5.67 -20.73 31.50
C ASP A 87 4.23 -20.96 30.99
N GLY A 88 4.02 -20.84 29.67
CA GLY A 88 2.70 -20.95 29.04
C GLY A 88 1.87 -19.67 29.02
N ASP A 89 2.37 -18.57 29.59
CA ASP A 89 1.74 -17.25 29.58
C ASP A 89 2.45 -16.27 28.63
N LEU A 90 1.66 -15.46 27.93
CA LEU A 90 2.14 -14.28 27.23
C LEU A 90 2.18 -13.10 28.20
N ILE A 91 3.38 -12.59 28.46
CA ILE A 91 3.58 -11.41 29.33
C ILE A 91 3.52 -10.15 28.48
N VAL A 92 2.61 -9.23 28.83
CA VAL A 92 2.51 -7.91 28.24
C VAL A 92 2.72 -6.86 29.33
N ALA A 93 3.67 -5.95 29.12
CA ALA A 93 3.99 -4.92 30.09
C ALA A 93 3.98 -3.53 29.46
N ARG A 94 3.59 -2.52 30.25
CA ARG A 94 3.69 -1.11 29.89
C ARG A 94 4.25 -0.30 31.04
N HIS A 95 5.29 0.47 30.74
CA HIS A 95 5.90 1.39 31.70
C HIS A 95 5.64 2.83 31.25
N VAL A 96 5.21 3.68 32.17
CA VAL A 96 4.98 5.11 31.97
C VAL A 96 5.85 5.87 32.96
N ARG A 97 6.66 6.81 32.48
CA ARG A 97 7.51 7.66 33.34
C ARG A 97 6.79 8.94 33.74
N ASP A 98 7.25 9.55 34.82
CA ASP A 98 6.81 10.86 35.33
C ASP A 98 6.92 12.02 34.31
N ASN A 99 7.75 11.86 33.28
CA ASN A 99 7.86 12.78 32.14
C ASN A 99 6.92 12.46 30.96
N GLY A 100 6.00 11.51 31.13
CA GLY A 100 5.01 11.10 30.12
C GLY A 100 5.54 10.13 29.04
N ARG A 101 6.84 9.81 29.01
CA ARG A 101 7.36 8.79 28.08
C ARG A 101 6.83 7.42 28.48
N SER A 102 6.27 6.69 27.51
CA SER A 102 5.81 5.31 27.72
C SER A 102 6.52 4.32 26.80
N ARG A 103 6.68 3.08 27.28
CA ARG A 103 7.24 1.95 26.54
C ARG A 103 6.39 0.73 26.81
N ALA A 104 6.23 -0.13 25.80
CA ALA A 104 5.48 -1.38 25.90
C ALA A 104 6.37 -2.56 25.51
N TRP A 105 6.08 -3.71 26.12
CA TRP A 105 6.73 -4.98 25.86
C TRP A 105 5.70 -6.08 25.67
N VAL A 106 5.97 -6.99 24.74
CA VAL A 106 5.20 -8.20 24.50
C VAL A 106 6.18 -9.36 24.43
N GLY A 107 6.03 -10.34 25.31
CA GLY A 107 6.92 -11.51 25.35
C GLY A 107 8.41 -11.15 25.50
N GLY A 108 8.71 -10.14 26.33
CA GLY A 108 10.08 -9.65 26.57
C GLY A 108 10.64 -8.70 25.50
N VAL A 109 10.03 -8.61 24.32
CA VAL A 109 10.47 -7.69 23.25
C VAL A 109 9.80 -6.33 23.38
N GLN A 110 10.57 -5.25 23.18
CA GLN A 110 10.02 -3.90 23.16
C GLN A 110 9.24 -3.66 21.85
N THR A 111 7.96 -3.30 21.96
CA THR A 111 7.03 -3.24 20.82
C THR A 111 6.32 -1.89 20.76
N PRO A 112 5.97 -1.36 19.56
CA PRO A 112 5.10 -0.20 19.44
C PRO A 112 3.76 -0.41 20.16
N ILE A 113 3.26 0.62 20.84
CA ILE A 113 2.03 0.53 21.65
C ILE A 113 0.80 0.18 20.81
N SER A 114 0.75 0.61 19.55
CA SER A 114 -0.32 0.27 18.61
C SER A 114 -0.38 -1.23 18.35
N THR A 115 0.78 -1.88 18.20
CA THR A 115 0.88 -3.32 17.98
C THR A 115 0.55 -4.09 19.24
N ALA A 116 1.10 -3.68 20.40
CA ALA A 116 0.77 -4.29 21.70
C ALA A 116 -0.73 -4.19 22.00
N GLY A 117 -1.33 -3.01 21.83
CA GLY A 117 -2.77 -2.80 22.04
C GLY A 117 -3.64 -3.60 21.07
N ALA A 118 -3.21 -3.78 19.81
CA ALA A 118 -3.92 -4.62 18.86
C ALA A 118 -3.91 -6.11 19.25
N LEU A 119 -2.79 -6.60 19.82
CA LEU A 119 -2.69 -7.98 20.31
C LEU A 119 -3.53 -8.18 21.58
N VAL A 120 -3.36 -7.32 22.59
CA VAL A 120 -4.13 -7.42 23.84
C VAL A 120 -5.62 -7.25 23.58
N GLY A 121 -6.02 -6.44 22.59
CA GLY A 121 -7.42 -6.26 22.20
C GLY A 121 -8.12 -7.51 21.66
N GLU A 122 -7.38 -8.54 21.26
CA GLU A 122 -7.94 -9.86 20.91
C GLU A 122 -8.18 -10.73 22.15
N LEU A 123 -7.45 -10.48 23.23
CA LEU A 123 -7.50 -11.27 24.47
C LEU A 123 -8.41 -10.63 25.52
N ALA A 124 -8.51 -9.30 25.53
CA ALA A 124 -9.28 -8.57 26.52
C ALA A 124 -9.95 -7.31 25.94
N THR A 125 -11.10 -6.95 26.52
CA THR A 125 -11.80 -5.71 26.23
C THR A 125 -12.20 -5.03 27.54
N VAL A 126 -11.90 -3.73 27.64
CA VAL A 126 -12.35 -2.90 28.76
C VAL A 126 -13.59 -2.11 28.35
N HIS A 127 -14.60 -2.08 29.20
CA HIS A 127 -15.86 -1.37 29.04
C HIS A 127 -15.95 -0.29 30.11
N GLY A 128 -15.29 0.82 29.86
CA GLY A 128 -15.38 2.05 30.65
C GLY A 128 -15.66 3.27 29.76
N GLN A 129 -15.51 4.47 30.31
CA GLN A 129 -15.83 5.74 29.62
C GLN A 129 -15.15 5.88 28.24
N SER A 130 -13.89 5.44 28.11
CA SER A 130 -13.13 5.55 26.86
C SER A 130 -13.63 4.61 25.75
N GLU A 131 -14.19 3.47 26.11
CA GLU A 131 -14.61 2.40 25.19
C GLU A 131 -16.09 2.51 24.79
N GLN A 132 -16.89 3.26 25.55
CA GLN A 132 -18.20 3.76 25.11
C GLN A 132 -18.10 4.55 23.78
N ILE A 133 -16.97 5.25 23.56
CA ILE A 133 -16.68 5.98 22.32
C ILE A 133 -16.38 5.02 21.16
N ARG A 134 -15.81 3.84 21.41
CA ARG A 134 -15.38 2.92 20.35
C ARG A 134 -16.55 2.11 19.75
N LEU A 135 -17.56 1.74 20.55
CA LEU A 135 -18.80 1.14 20.04
C LEU A 135 -19.59 2.13 19.16
N ALA A 136 -19.34 3.43 19.29
CA ALA A 136 -19.91 4.44 18.40
C ALA A 136 -19.24 4.48 17.01
N SER A 137 -18.08 3.84 16.82
CA SER A 137 -17.39 3.81 15.52
C SER A 137 -18.10 2.89 14.52
N PRO A 138 -18.25 3.30 13.25
CA PRO A 138 -18.86 2.47 12.19
C PRO A 138 -18.13 1.13 12.00
N GLU A 139 -16.81 1.12 12.13
CA GLU A 139 -15.99 -0.08 11.99
C GLU A 139 -16.35 -1.12 13.05
N ARG A 140 -16.46 -0.68 14.31
CA ARG A 140 -16.79 -1.59 15.41
C ARG A 140 -18.23 -2.09 15.33
N GLN A 141 -19.16 -1.24 14.89
CA GLN A 141 -20.56 -1.63 14.69
C GLN A 141 -20.70 -2.71 13.63
N ARG A 142 -19.96 -2.57 12.52
CA ARG A 142 -19.86 -3.62 11.50
C ARG A 142 -19.26 -4.91 12.06
N GLU A 143 -18.13 -4.82 12.77
CA GLU A 143 -17.47 -6.01 13.35
C GLU A 143 -18.38 -6.78 14.30
N VAL A 144 -19.14 -6.09 15.16
CA VAL A 144 -20.10 -6.71 16.07
C VAL A 144 -21.16 -7.51 15.30
N LEU A 145 -21.70 -6.92 14.25
CA LEU A 145 -22.72 -7.56 13.42
C LEU A 145 -22.15 -8.73 12.60
N ASP A 146 -21.00 -8.51 11.95
CA ASP A 146 -20.30 -9.52 11.15
C ASP A 146 -19.88 -10.72 12.01
N ARG A 147 -19.48 -10.47 13.27
CA ARG A 147 -19.19 -11.54 14.24
C ARG A 147 -20.43 -12.37 14.57
N TYR A 148 -21.56 -11.71 14.85
CA TYR A 148 -22.82 -12.40 15.12
C TYR A 148 -23.35 -13.18 13.91
N ALA A 149 -23.06 -12.74 12.69
CA ALA A 149 -23.42 -13.45 11.46
C ALA A 149 -22.75 -14.83 11.34
N GLY A 150 -21.65 -15.06 12.07
CA GLY A 150 -21.07 -16.38 12.30
C GLY A 150 -20.07 -16.86 11.24
N ALA A 151 -19.64 -18.11 11.37
CA ALA A 151 -18.53 -18.67 10.59
C ALA A 151 -18.78 -18.70 9.07
N ASP A 152 -20.02 -18.93 8.64
CA ASP A 152 -20.35 -18.92 7.20
C ASP A 152 -20.17 -17.54 6.58
N PHE A 153 -20.66 -16.50 7.26
CA PHE A 153 -20.43 -15.11 6.88
C PHE A 153 -18.95 -14.77 6.83
N ALA A 154 -18.18 -15.18 7.84
CA ALA A 154 -16.73 -14.96 7.88
C ALA A 154 -15.99 -15.57 6.68
N ARG A 155 -16.39 -16.79 6.23
CA ARG A 155 -15.83 -17.41 5.02
C ARG A 155 -16.16 -16.62 3.76
N GLN A 156 -17.42 -16.22 3.57
CA GLN A 156 -17.83 -15.41 2.41
C GLN A 156 -17.12 -14.05 2.38
N LEU A 157 -16.95 -13.42 3.55
CA LEU A 157 -16.21 -12.17 3.68
C LEU A 157 -14.73 -12.33 3.33
N ALA A 158 -14.10 -13.44 3.75
CA ALA A 158 -12.71 -13.74 3.40
C ALA A 158 -12.55 -13.94 1.88
N ASP A 159 -13.47 -14.65 1.24
CA ASP A 159 -13.47 -14.85 -0.22
C ASP A 159 -13.65 -13.53 -0.96
N TYR A 160 -14.60 -12.71 -0.53
CA TYR A 160 -14.81 -11.35 -1.05
C TYR A 160 -13.55 -10.49 -0.92
N ARG A 161 -12.87 -10.53 0.23
CA ARG A 161 -11.63 -9.76 0.47
C ARG A 161 -10.51 -10.17 -0.47
N ARG A 162 -10.31 -11.47 -0.69
CA ARG A 162 -9.29 -11.96 -1.64
C ARG A 162 -9.57 -11.46 -3.06
N LEU A 163 -10.82 -11.51 -3.49
CA LEU A 163 -11.23 -10.99 -4.80
C LEU A 163 -11.05 -9.47 -4.90
N PHE A 164 -11.41 -8.73 -3.85
CA PHE A 164 -11.27 -7.28 -3.80
C PHE A 164 -9.81 -6.83 -3.90
N GLU A 165 -8.90 -7.48 -3.16
CA GLU A 165 -7.47 -7.17 -3.24
C GLU A 165 -6.88 -7.52 -4.62
N ARG A 166 -7.31 -8.64 -5.22
CA ARG A 166 -6.89 -8.98 -6.59
C ARG A 166 -7.35 -7.92 -7.59
N ARG A 167 -8.61 -7.49 -7.51
CA ARG A 167 -9.19 -6.43 -8.35
C ARG A 167 -8.45 -5.10 -8.15
N ARG A 168 -8.10 -4.75 -6.90
CA ARG A 168 -7.31 -3.55 -6.59
C ARG A 168 -5.93 -3.60 -7.23
N ALA A 169 -5.26 -4.75 -7.18
CA ALA A 169 -3.94 -4.93 -7.81
C ALA A 169 -4.01 -4.76 -9.34
N LEU A 170 -4.98 -5.40 -10.01
CA LEU A 170 -5.17 -5.27 -11.46
C LEU A 170 -5.57 -3.86 -11.88
N ALA A 171 -6.37 -3.16 -11.07
CA ALA A 171 -6.70 -1.75 -11.32
C ALA A 171 -5.46 -0.86 -11.21
N GLY A 172 -4.56 -1.16 -10.26
CA GLY A 172 -3.25 -0.51 -10.17
C GLY A 172 -2.41 -0.73 -11.43
N GLU A 173 -2.29 -1.98 -11.89
CA GLU A 173 -1.57 -2.32 -13.13
C GLU A 173 -2.16 -1.59 -14.36
N LEU A 174 -3.50 -1.53 -14.46
CA LEU A 174 -4.16 -0.83 -15.56
C LEU A 174 -3.86 0.68 -15.53
N THR A 175 -3.95 1.33 -14.36
CA THR A 175 -3.65 2.76 -14.23
C THR A 175 -2.21 3.06 -14.61
N GLU A 176 -1.24 2.29 -14.11
CA GLU A 176 0.17 2.45 -14.47
C GLU A 176 0.41 2.33 -15.98
N ARG A 177 -0.28 1.38 -16.64
CA ARG A 177 -0.22 1.23 -18.10
C ARG A 177 -0.89 2.42 -18.81
N LEU A 178 -2.03 2.92 -18.33
CA LEU A 178 -2.72 4.05 -18.96
C LEU A 178 -1.95 5.36 -18.83
N ASP A 179 -1.32 5.62 -17.68
CA ASP A 179 -0.51 6.82 -17.46
C ASP A 179 0.69 6.85 -18.43
N ASN A 180 1.28 5.68 -18.69
CA ASN A 180 2.37 5.51 -19.66
C ASN A 180 1.88 5.31 -21.12
N ALA A 181 0.57 5.37 -21.40
CA ALA A 181 0.06 5.08 -22.74
C ALA A 181 0.40 6.18 -23.76
N ARG A 182 0.37 7.45 -23.34
CA ARG A 182 0.63 8.59 -24.24
C ARG A 182 2.07 8.60 -24.74
N GLU A 183 3.05 8.38 -23.86
CA GLU A 183 4.47 8.31 -24.22
C GLU A 183 4.75 7.10 -25.12
N ARG A 184 4.14 5.95 -24.82
CA ARG A 184 4.26 4.74 -25.64
C ARG A 184 3.67 4.89 -27.04
N ALA A 185 2.52 5.55 -27.17
CA ALA A 185 1.91 5.83 -28.47
C ALA A 185 2.82 6.76 -29.31
N GLN A 186 3.35 7.82 -28.71
CA GLN A 186 4.32 8.70 -29.38
C GLN A 186 5.60 7.97 -29.79
N GLN A 187 6.10 7.08 -28.94
CA GLN A 187 7.25 6.24 -29.26
C GLN A 187 6.94 5.30 -30.44
N ALA A 188 5.77 4.66 -30.44
CA ALA A 188 5.36 3.77 -31.52
C ALA A 188 5.23 4.50 -32.87
N ASP A 189 4.68 5.71 -32.87
CA ASP A 189 4.55 6.53 -34.09
C ASP A 189 5.91 6.94 -34.65
N LEU A 190 6.86 7.33 -33.78
CA LEU A 190 8.22 7.66 -34.19
C LEU A 190 8.96 6.45 -34.78
N LEU A 191 8.82 5.28 -34.15
CA LEU A 191 9.44 4.04 -34.63
C LEU A 191 8.85 3.62 -35.98
N ARG A 192 7.52 3.67 -36.15
CA ARG A 192 6.86 3.39 -37.44
C ARG A 192 7.36 4.32 -38.54
N PHE A 193 7.41 5.62 -38.26
CA PHE A 193 7.90 6.60 -39.23
C PHE A 193 9.33 6.30 -39.67
N GLY A 194 10.23 5.98 -38.74
CA GLY A 194 11.61 5.63 -39.10
C GLY A 194 11.75 4.30 -39.85
N LEU A 195 10.93 3.29 -39.51
CA LEU A 195 10.88 2.03 -40.25
C LEU A 195 10.38 2.25 -41.69
N ASP A 196 9.36 3.11 -41.88
CA ASP A 196 8.83 3.47 -43.19
C ASP A 196 9.88 4.25 -44.03
N GLU A 197 10.61 5.19 -43.42
CA GLU A 197 11.71 5.92 -44.09
C GLU A 197 12.81 4.97 -44.59
N ILE A 198 13.23 4.02 -43.75
CA ILE A 198 14.27 3.04 -44.12
C ILE A 198 13.74 2.09 -45.19
N SER A 199 12.51 1.60 -45.05
CA SER A 199 11.90 0.68 -46.01
C SER A 199 11.69 1.32 -47.39
N ALA A 200 11.46 2.62 -47.48
CA ALA A 200 11.30 3.32 -48.75
C ALA A 200 12.61 3.41 -49.55
N VAL A 201 13.76 3.44 -48.87
CA VAL A 201 15.08 3.47 -49.50
C VAL A 201 15.62 2.06 -49.76
N ASP A 202 15.23 1.09 -48.94
CA ASP A 202 15.67 -0.32 -49.02
C ASP A 202 17.21 -0.45 -49.09
N PRO A 203 17.93 0.01 -48.05
CA PRO A 203 19.39 -0.05 -48.03
C PRO A 203 19.88 -1.48 -47.85
N GLN A 204 20.97 -1.84 -48.54
CA GLN A 204 21.60 -3.16 -48.43
C GLN A 204 22.86 -3.12 -47.55
N PRO A 205 23.24 -4.22 -46.88
CA PRO A 205 24.45 -4.28 -46.08
C PRO A 205 25.69 -3.86 -46.89
N HIS A 206 26.56 -3.05 -46.27
CA HIS A 206 27.79 -2.50 -46.87
C HIS A 206 27.62 -1.65 -48.14
N GLU A 207 26.40 -1.35 -48.58
CA GLU A 207 26.11 -0.66 -49.85
C GLU A 207 26.77 0.74 -49.94
N ASP A 208 26.84 1.46 -48.83
CA ASP A 208 27.49 2.78 -48.77
C ASP A 208 29.00 2.72 -49.03
N THR A 209 29.67 1.70 -48.49
CA THR A 209 31.11 1.48 -48.71
C THR A 209 31.40 1.06 -50.15
N GLU A 210 30.58 0.17 -50.71
CA GLU A 210 30.70 -0.30 -52.09
C GLU A 210 30.48 0.84 -53.09
N LEU A 211 29.40 1.61 -52.91
CA LEU A 211 29.09 2.74 -53.77
C LEU A 211 30.10 3.88 -53.63
N ALA A 212 30.67 4.10 -52.44
CA ALA A 212 31.74 5.08 -52.25
C ALA A 212 33.01 4.69 -53.04
N ALA A 213 33.39 3.41 -53.01
CA ALA A 213 34.53 2.91 -53.78
C ALA A 213 34.28 3.01 -55.29
N GLN A 214 33.08 2.65 -55.75
CA GLN A 214 32.68 2.79 -57.16
C GLN A 214 32.67 4.26 -57.61
N ALA A 215 32.11 5.16 -56.80
CA ALA A 215 32.08 6.59 -57.10
C ALA A 215 33.50 7.19 -57.20
N ALA A 216 34.41 6.83 -56.29
CA ALA A 216 35.79 7.29 -56.33
C ALA A 216 36.51 6.82 -57.61
N ARG A 217 36.27 5.58 -58.05
CA ARG A 217 36.83 5.05 -59.29
C ARG A 217 36.31 5.80 -60.52
N LEU A 218 35.00 6.06 -60.59
CA LEU A 218 34.37 6.77 -61.70
C LEU A 218 34.78 8.25 -61.74
N GLN A 219 34.84 8.92 -60.58
CA GLN A 219 35.32 10.29 -60.48
C GLN A 219 36.78 10.41 -60.95
N GLY A 220 37.65 9.47 -60.56
CA GLY A 220 39.03 9.44 -61.03
C GLY A 220 39.14 9.27 -62.55
N LEU A 221 38.25 8.50 -63.18
CA LEU A 221 38.20 8.39 -64.64
C LEU A 221 37.74 9.70 -65.29
N ASP A 222 36.74 10.39 -64.72
CA ASP A 222 36.27 11.69 -65.22
C ASP A 222 37.34 12.78 -65.09
N ASP A 223 38.05 12.82 -63.97
CA ASP A 223 39.19 13.72 -63.74
C ASP A 223 40.31 13.50 -64.77
N LEU A 224 40.61 12.22 -65.09
CA LEU A 224 41.58 11.87 -66.14
C LEU A 224 41.11 12.32 -67.53
N ARG A 225 39.82 12.20 -67.84
CA ARG A 225 39.24 12.66 -69.11
C ARG A 225 39.32 14.18 -69.24
N MET A 226 38.91 14.91 -68.21
CA MET A 226 39.01 16.38 -68.20
C MET A 226 40.46 16.84 -68.34
N ALA A 227 41.40 16.21 -67.63
CA ALA A 227 42.82 16.52 -67.74
C ALA A 227 43.37 16.25 -69.15
N ALA A 228 43.01 15.11 -69.76
CA ALA A 228 43.42 14.77 -71.12
C ALA A 228 42.82 15.73 -72.16
N GLN A 229 41.52 16.08 -72.04
CA GLN A 229 40.86 17.07 -72.89
C GLN A 229 41.54 18.45 -72.80
N ASN A 230 41.83 18.92 -71.59
CA ASN A 230 42.54 20.18 -71.37
C ASN A 230 43.96 20.16 -71.96
N ALA A 231 44.67 19.04 -71.85
CA ALA A 231 46.01 18.87 -72.42
C ALA A 231 45.98 18.85 -73.97
N ILE A 232 45.01 18.15 -74.56
CA ILE A 232 44.78 18.15 -76.02
C ILE A 232 44.47 19.57 -76.49
N HIS A 233 43.57 20.28 -75.81
CA HIS A 233 43.21 21.65 -76.15
C HIS A 233 44.41 22.61 -76.05
N ALA A 234 45.23 22.51 -75.00
CA ALA A 234 46.44 23.33 -74.86
C ALA A 234 47.46 23.08 -75.99
N LEU A 235 47.54 21.85 -76.52
CA LEU A 235 48.45 21.50 -77.61
C LEU A 235 47.89 21.88 -78.98
N ALA A 236 46.61 21.58 -79.23
CA ALA A 236 45.97 21.68 -80.53
C ALA A 236 45.27 23.03 -80.78
N GLY A 237 44.84 23.72 -79.73
CA GLY A 237 44.01 24.94 -79.80
C GLY A 237 42.52 24.60 -79.89
N ALA A 238 41.73 25.56 -80.36
CA ALA A 238 40.31 25.35 -80.64
C ALA A 238 40.10 24.50 -81.91
N ASP A 239 39.12 23.59 -81.89
CA ASP A 239 38.83 22.65 -82.99
C ASP A 239 38.41 23.34 -84.31
N ASP A 240 37.94 24.58 -84.23
CA ASP A 240 37.50 25.40 -85.37
C ASP A 240 38.63 26.22 -86.02
N GLY A 241 39.86 26.11 -85.49
CA GLY A 241 41.01 26.85 -85.99
C GLY A 241 40.96 28.34 -85.68
N ASP A 242 40.29 28.74 -84.59
CA ASP A 242 40.27 30.13 -84.13
C ASP A 242 41.70 30.66 -83.97
N VAL A 243 41.98 31.77 -84.66
CA VAL A 243 43.29 32.43 -84.65
C VAL A 243 43.58 33.04 -83.27
N ALA A 244 42.55 33.28 -82.46
CA ALA A 244 42.67 33.75 -81.08
C ALA A 244 43.11 32.63 -80.11
N ASP A 245 42.92 31.36 -80.45
CA ASP A 245 43.35 30.21 -79.65
C ASP A 245 44.09 29.14 -80.47
N PRO A 246 45.32 29.47 -80.92
CA PRO A 246 46.09 28.62 -81.84
C PRO A 246 46.72 27.38 -81.19
N GLY A 247 46.66 27.23 -79.86
CA GLY A 247 47.38 26.20 -79.10
C GLY A 247 48.91 26.22 -79.30
N ALA A 248 49.60 25.28 -78.68
CA ALA A 248 51.06 25.15 -78.82
C ALA A 248 51.47 24.88 -80.28
N ARG A 249 50.74 24.04 -81.01
CA ARG A 249 51.00 23.70 -82.42
C ARG A 249 50.92 24.93 -83.33
N GLY A 250 49.89 25.76 -83.19
CA GLY A 250 49.73 26.98 -83.99
C GLY A 250 50.75 28.07 -83.65
N LEU A 251 51.13 28.20 -82.37
CA LEU A 251 52.21 29.10 -81.94
C LEU A 251 53.57 28.66 -82.48
N LEU A 252 53.90 27.36 -82.41
CA LEU A 252 55.11 26.79 -83.00
C LEU A 252 55.13 26.95 -84.52
N GLY A 253 53.99 26.75 -85.19
CA GLY A 253 53.83 27.00 -86.62
C GLY A 253 54.12 28.45 -87.01
N THR A 254 53.62 29.40 -86.20
CA THR A 254 53.88 30.83 -86.38
C THR A 254 55.36 31.18 -86.18
N ALA A 255 55.97 30.69 -85.10
CA ALA A 255 57.40 30.88 -84.83
C ALA A 255 58.27 30.28 -85.95
N ARG A 256 57.98 29.05 -86.38
CA ARG A 256 58.66 28.37 -87.49
C ARG A 256 58.60 29.21 -88.77
N LYS A 257 57.45 29.79 -89.10
CA LYS A 257 57.29 30.65 -90.29
C LYS A 257 58.17 31.89 -90.23
N GLN A 258 58.27 32.54 -89.07
CA GLN A 258 59.14 33.72 -88.91
C GLN A 258 60.62 33.35 -88.92
N VAL A 259 61.02 32.28 -88.24
CA VAL A 259 62.43 31.85 -88.19
C VAL A 259 62.91 31.33 -89.55
N ARG A 260 62.05 30.67 -90.35
CA ARG A 260 62.39 30.34 -91.75
C ARG A 260 62.68 31.58 -92.59
N ARG A 261 61.86 32.64 -92.45
CA ARG A 261 62.11 33.92 -93.11
C ARG A 261 63.41 34.58 -92.63
N ILE A 262 63.77 34.42 -91.36
CA ILE A 262 65.08 34.87 -90.84
C ILE A 262 66.20 34.03 -91.46
N ALA A 263 66.05 32.71 -91.57
CA ALA A 263 67.06 31.81 -92.15
C ALA A 263 67.31 32.07 -93.65
N GLU A 264 66.31 32.59 -94.38
CA GLU A 264 66.49 33.08 -95.76
C GLU A 264 67.40 34.33 -95.83
N LEU A 265 67.47 35.11 -94.76
CA LEU A 265 68.27 36.34 -94.65
C LEU A 265 69.63 36.11 -93.95
N ASP A 266 69.68 35.20 -92.98
CA ASP A 266 70.84 34.83 -92.18
C ASP A 266 70.89 33.31 -91.96
N THR A 267 71.77 32.65 -92.70
CA THR A 267 71.96 31.19 -92.66
C THR A 267 72.34 30.63 -91.28
N SER A 268 72.81 31.46 -90.34
CA SER A 268 73.08 31.01 -88.97
C SER A 268 71.80 30.59 -88.22
N ALA A 269 70.62 31.03 -88.67
CA ALA A 269 69.33 30.68 -88.09
C ALA A 269 68.71 29.36 -88.63
N SER A 270 69.30 28.71 -89.64
CA SER A 270 68.74 27.48 -90.23
C SER A 270 68.58 26.34 -89.21
N GLY A 271 69.57 26.16 -88.32
CA GLY A 271 69.48 25.16 -87.25
C GLY A 271 68.37 25.44 -86.22
N LEU A 272 67.97 26.71 -86.05
CA LEU A 272 66.81 27.08 -85.21
C LEU A 272 65.48 26.76 -85.90
N ALA A 273 65.40 26.92 -87.23
CA ALA A 273 64.21 26.57 -88.01
C ALA A 273 63.94 25.06 -87.99
N GLU A 274 64.99 24.24 -88.16
CA GLU A 274 64.90 22.78 -88.05
C GLU A 274 64.48 22.33 -86.64
N ARG A 275 65.01 22.98 -85.60
CA ARG A 275 64.63 22.69 -84.20
C ARG A 275 63.17 23.03 -83.91
N LEU A 276 62.64 24.14 -84.44
CA LEU A 276 61.22 24.49 -84.31
C LEU A 276 60.31 23.54 -85.10
N GLU A 277 60.77 23.01 -86.22
CA GLU A 277 60.05 21.99 -86.99
C GLU A 277 60.00 20.66 -86.25
N GLN A 278 61.10 20.23 -85.63
CA GLN A 278 61.14 19.06 -84.74
C GLN A 278 60.21 19.23 -83.53
N LEU A 279 60.19 20.41 -82.90
CA LEU A 279 59.27 20.70 -81.80
C LEU A 279 57.79 20.67 -82.25
N GLY A 280 57.50 21.11 -83.48
CA GLY A 280 56.17 21.00 -84.08
C GLY A 280 55.74 19.53 -84.23
N PHE A 281 56.59 18.68 -84.80
CA PHE A 281 56.28 17.25 -84.94
C PHE A 281 56.11 16.55 -83.59
N ALA A 282 56.94 16.88 -82.59
CA ALA A 282 56.79 16.33 -81.24
C ALA A 282 55.46 16.77 -80.57
N ALA A 283 55.01 18.01 -80.80
CA ALA A 283 53.70 18.47 -80.33
C ALA A 283 52.54 17.82 -81.10
N ASP A 284 52.75 17.47 -82.38
CA ASP A 284 51.79 16.70 -83.16
C ASP A 284 51.63 15.27 -82.62
N GLU A 285 52.75 14.58 -82.38
CA GLU A 285 52.77 13.23 -81.81
C GLU A 285 52.14 13.19 -80.41
N ALA A 286 52.54 14.09 -79.51
CA ALA A 286 52.01 14.13 -78.14
C ALA A 286 50.49 14.35 -78.08
N ALA A 287 49.93 15.22 -78.92
CA ALA A 287 48.47 15.42 -78.93
C ALA A 287 47.72 14.28 -79.63
N ALA A 288 48.34 13.56 -80.58
CA ALA A 288 47.75 12.35 -81.15
C ALA A 288 47.74 11.20 -80.12
N GLU A 289 48.82 11.03 -79.36
CA GLU A 289 48.89 10.06 -78.26
C GLU A 289 47.85 10.37 -77.17
N LEU A 290 47.71 11.64 -76.76
CA LEU A 290 46.69 12.05 -75.80
C LEU A 290 45.26 11.84 -76.31
N ALA A 291 45.01 12.05 -77.61
CA ALA A 291 43.70 11.79 -78.21
C ALA A 291 43.36 10.29 -78.22
N SER A 292 44.35 9.43 -78.51
CA SER A 292 44.18 7.96 -78.40
C SER A 292 43.93 7.56 -76.95
N TYR A 293 44.72 8.09 -76.01
CA TYR A 293 44.53 7.86 -74.58
C TYR A 293 43.12 8.26 -74.11
N LEU A 294 42.60 9.42 -74.55
CA LEU A 294 41.24 9.86 -74.23
C LEU A 294 40.16 8.95 -74.84
N ALA A 295 40.38 8.46 -76.06
CA ALA A 295 39.44 7.54 -76.72
C ALA A 295 39.36 6.18 -76.02
N ASP A 296 40.46 5.73 -75.40
CA ASP A 296 40.54 4.47 -74.65
C ASP A 296 39.93 4.57 -73.23
N LEU A 297 39.68 5.78 -72.71
CA LEU A 297 39.02 6.00 -71.43
C LEU A 297 37.50 5.76 -71.54
N ASP A 298 37.04 4.53 -71.30
CA ASP A 298 35.62 4.20 -71.19
C ASP A 298 35.01 4.82 -69.92
N ALA A 299 34.13 5.80 -70.10
CA ALA A 299 33.41 6.46 -69.01
C ALA A 299 31.93 6.55 -69.35
N ASP A 300 31.09 6.11 -68.42
CA ASP A 300 29.65 6.25 -68.46
C ASP A 300 29.21 7.35 -67.47
N PRO A 301 28.91 8.57 -67.95
CA PRO A 301 28.46 9.67 -67.09
C PRO A 301 27.16 9.38 -66.34
N GLN A 302 26.27 8.56 -66.92
CA GLN A 302 24.98 8.22 -66.32
C GLN A 302 25.17 7.28 -65.11
N ALA A 303 26.20 6.44 -65.14
CA ALA A 303 26.54 5.57 -64.02
C ALA A 303 26.96 6.37 -62.78
N LEU A 304 27.78 7.42 -62.95
CA LEU A 304 28.22 8.26 -61.83
C LEU A 304 27.06 9.06 -61.22
N GLU A 305 26.16 9.60 -62.05
CA GLU A 305 24.96 10.31 -61.57
C GLU A 305 24.01 9.39 -60.79
N THR A 306 23.81 8.17 -61.28
CA THR A 306 22.99 7.14 -60.61
C THR A 306 23.58 6.75 -59.25
N ILE A 307 24.88 6.48 -59.19
CA ILE A 307 25.59 6.14 -57.95
C ILE A 307 25.55 7.32 -56.97
N THR A 308 25.74 8.54 -57.43
CA THR A 308 25.70 9.74 -56.58
C THR A 308 24.31 9.97 -56.00
N SER A 309 23.26 9.79 -56.81
CA SER A 309 21.87 9.87 -56.36
C SER A 309 21.54 8.80 -55.31
N ARG A 310 21.97 7.55 -55.54
CA ARG A 310 21.79 6.46 -54.57
C ARG A 310 22.52 6.74 -53.25
N ARG A 311 23.78 7.20 -53.31
CA ARG A 311 24.56 7.60 -52.13
C ARG A 311 23.92 8.75 -51.36
N ALA A 312 23.29 9.71 -52.05
CA ALA A 312 22.56 10.79 -51.39
C ALA A 312 21.33 10.29 -50.60
N ALA A 313 20.60 9.31 -51.16
CA ALA A 313 19.49 8.65 -50.46
C ALA A 313 19.97 7.89 -49.22
N LEU A 314 21.04 7.11 -49.34
CA LEU A 314 21.67 6.40 -48.22
C LEU A 314 22.19 7.37 -47.14
N ALA A 315 22.81 8.48 -47.53
CA ALA A 315 23.26 9.52 -46.62
C ALA A 315 22.12 10.25 -45.89
N GLY A 316 20.90 10.22 -46.44
CA GLY A 316 19.69 10.66 -45.74
C GLY A 316 19.38 9.80 -44.52
N LEU A 317 19.53 8.49 -44.66
CA LEU A 317 19.29 7.52 -43.59
C LEU A 317 20.39 7.54 -42.54
N THR A 318 21.66 7.55 -42.95
CA THR A 318 22.79 7.53 -41.98
C THR A 318 22.81 8.77 -41.09
N ARG A 319 22.43 9.94 -41.61
CA ARG A 319 22.27 11.15 -40.77
C ARG A 319 21.23 11.01 -39.65
N LYS A 320 20.24 10.14 -39.81
CA LYS A 320 19.11 9.99 -38.87
C LYS A 320 19.24 8.77 -37.95
N TYR A 321 19.76 7.64 -38.46
CA TYR A 321 19.61 6.34 -37.79
C TYR A 321 20.92 5.59 -37.48
N GLY A 322 22.06 5.97 -38.06
CA GLY A 322 23.32 5.24 -37.85
C GLY A 322 24.50 5.80 -38.64
N ARG A 323 25.73 5.58 -38.19
CA ARG A 323 26.93 6.16 -38.82
C ARG A 323 27.20 5.59 -40.22
N ASP A 324 26.81 4.34 -40.45
CA ASP A 324 26.88 3.61 -41.71
C ASP A 324 25.58 2.82 -41.94
N ILE A 325 25.45 2.16 -43.09
CA ILE A 325 24.23 1.41 -43.42
C ILE A 325 24.02 0.19 -42.53
N ASP A 326 25.07 -0.43 -42.04
CA ASP A 326 24.96 -1.58 -41.14
C ASP A 326 24.35 -1.18 -39.78
N GLU A 327 24.72 -0.01 -39.26
CA GLU A 327 24.09 0.58 -38.07
C GLU A 327 22.63 1.00 -38.31
N VAL A 328 22.30 1.51 -39.51
CA VAL A 328 20.90 1.81 -39.88
C VAL A 328 20.04 0.54 -39.89
N LEU A 329 20.56 -0.56 -40.44
CA LEU A 329 19.88 -1.85 -40.45
C LEU A 329 19.77 -2.47 -39.05
N ASP A 330 20.79 -2.30 -38.20
CA ASP A 330 20.69 -2.70 -36.79
C ASP A 330 19.62 -1.89 -36.04
N TRP A 331 19.57 -0.58 -36.26
CA TRP A 331 18.52 0.28 -35.72
C TRP A 331 17.14 -0.19 -36.19
N GLN A 332 16.98 -0.53 -37.47
CA GLN A 332 15.72 -1.04 -38.03
C GLN A 332 15.25 -2.31 -37.30
N ARG A 333 16.15 -3.29 -37.06
CA ARG A 333 15.80 -4.51 -36.30
C ARG A 333 15.33 -4.18 -34.89
N ARG A 334 16.12 -3.39 -34.14
CA ARG A 334 15.78 -3.01 -32.76
C ARG A 334 14.47 -2.21 -32.68
N ALA A 335 14.23 -1.33 -33.65
CA ALA A 335 13.00 -0.57 -33.76
C ALA A 335 11.78 -1.47 -34.01
N ALA A 336 11.90 -2.47 -34.88
CA ALA A 336 10.84 -3.44 -35.15
C ALA A 336 10.51 -4.30 -33.94
N GLU A 337 11.53 -4.83 -33.24
CA GLU A 337 11.35 -5.57 -31.97
C GLU A 337 10.63 -4.71 -30.93
N ARG A 338 11.11 -3.48 -30.72
CA ARG A 338 10.51 -2.57 -29.76
C ARG A 338 9.07 -2.21 -30.12
N LEU A 339 8.75 -2.03 -31.41
CA LEU A 339 7.40 -1.73 -31.86
C LEU A 339 6.44 -2.91 -31.62
N ALA A 340 6.91 -4.16 -31.80
CA ALA A 340 6.13 -5.35 -31.49
C ALA A 340 5.82 -5.47 -29.99
N ASP A 341 6.80 -5.20 -29.12
CA ASP A 341 6.60 -5.15 -27.67
C ASP A 341 5.52 -4.13 -27.28
N LEU A 342 5.60 -2.92 -27.83
CA LEU A 342 4.62 -1.85 -27.58
C LEU A 342 3.20 -2.21 -28.05
N GLY A 343 3.06 -2.99 -29.13
CA GLY A 343 1.76 -3.48 -29.60
C GLY A 343 1.14 -4.55 -28.69
N SER A 344 1.95 -5.42 -28.09
CA SER A 344 1.48 -6.45 -27.15
C SER A 344 0.85 -5.86 -25.87
N ASP A 345 1.32 -4.67 -25.48
CA ASP A 345 0.85 -3.95 -24.31
C ASP A 345 -0.57 -3.39 -24.47
N GLU A 346 -1.00 -3.00 -25.68
CA GLU A 346 -2.36 -2.54 -25.95
C GLU A 346 -3.36 -3.68 -25.79
N SER A 347 -3.00 -4.87 -26.32
CA SER A 347 -3.77 -6.10 -26.07
C SER A 347 -3.86 -6.44 -24.59
N ARG A 348 -2.83 -6.15 -23.79
CA ARG A 348 -2.85 -6.38 -22.34
C ARG A 348 -3.79 -5.42 -21.62
N VAL A 349 -3.84 -4.15 -22.03
CA VAL A 349 -4.78 -3.16 -21.47
C VAL A 349 -6.23 -3.60 -21.65
N ASP A 350 -6.59 -4.10 -22.82
CA ASP A 350 -7.96 -4.57 -23.08
C ASP A 350 -8.30 -5.86 -22.33
N GLN A 351 -7.34 -6.78 -22.18
CA GLN A 351 -7.49 -7.94 -21.29
C GLN A 351 -7.73 -7.51 -19.84
N LEU A 352 -6.93 -6.58 -19.31
CA LEU A 352 -7.10 -6.06 -17.94
C LEU A 352 -8.47 -5.40 -17.73
N ARG A 353 -8.96 -4.63 -18.71
CA ARG A 353 -10.32 -4.05 -18.67
C ARG A 353 -11.40 -5.13 -18.62
N ALA A 354 -11.28 -6.17 -19.43
CA ALA A 354 -12.23 -7.29 -19.43
C ALA A 354 -12.20 -8.09 -18.12
N GLU A 355 -11.00 -8.37 -17.60
CA GLU A 355 -10.80 -9.02 -16.29
C GLU A 355 -11.45 -8.20 -15.16
N LEU A 356 -11.18 -6.88 -15.12
CA LEU A 356 -11.76 -5.98 -14.13
C LEU A 356 -13.29 -5.92 -14.21
N ALA A 357 -13.86 -5.84 -15.42
CA ALA A 357 -15.31 -5.85 -15.61
C ALA A 357 -15.95 -7.18 -15.15
N SER A 358 -15.25 -8.30 -15.33
CA SER A 358 -15.68 -9.60 -14.79
C SER A 358 -15.63 -9.63 -13.26
N MET A 359 -14.51 -9.18 -12.68
CA MET A 359 -14.33 -9.13 -11.22
C MET A 359 -15.32 -8.18 -10.56
N ASP A 360 -15.65 -7.05 -11.19
CA ASP A 360 -16.61 -6.08 -10.66
C ASP A 360 -18.04 -6.67 -10.61
N ARG A 361 -18.41 -7.52 -11.58
CA ARG A 361 -19.68 -8.27 -11.56
C ARG A 361 -19.69 -9.32 -10.44
N GLU A 362 -18.60 -10.07 -10.29
CA GLU A 362 -18.48 -11.09 -9.25
C GLU A 362 -18.49 -10.46 -7.85
N LEU A 363 -17.72 -9.38 -7.63
CA LEU A 363 -17.74 -8.59 -6.40
C LEU A 363 -19.13 -8.03 -6.11
N GLY A 364 -19.87 -7.61 -7.14
CA GLY A 364 -21.26 -7.18 -7.01
C GLY A 364 -22.17 -8.28 -6.45
N GLY A 365 -22.08 -9.49 -7.02
CA GLY A 365 -22.85 -10.65 -6.55
C GLY A 365 -22.49 -11.06 -5.12
N ARG A 366 -21.19 -11.11 -4.81
CA ARG A 366 -20.70 -11.44 -3.45
C ARG A 366 -21.08 -10.37 -2.43
N ALA A 367 -21.01 -9.09 -2.79
CA ALA A 367 -21.43 -8.00 -1.92
C ALA A 367 -22.93 -8.07 -1.61
N ALA A 368 -23.77 -8.42 -2.60
CA ALA A 368 -25.20 -8.63 -2.37
C ALA A 368 -25.47 -9.81 -1.42
N GLN A 369 -24.73 -10.92 -1.57
CA GLN A 369 -24.81 -12.05 -0.63
C GLN A 369 -24.41 -11.66 0.80
N LEU A 370 -23.33 -10.88 0.95
CA LEU A 370 -22.91 -10.35 2.25
C LEU A 370 -23.99 -9.43 2.84
N HIS A 371 -24.61 -8.57 2.03
CA HIS A 371 -25.70 -7.70 2.46
C HIS A 371 -26.88 -8.50 3.02
N GLU A 372 -27.37 -9.53 2.31
CA GLU A 372 -28.48 -10.37 2.77
C GLU A 372 -28.16 -11.09 4.09
N LEU A 373 -26.96 -11.69 4.20
CA LEU A 373 -26.53 -12.35 5.43
C LEU A 373 -26.42 -11.38 6.60
N ARG A 374 -25.92 -10.17 6.34
CA ARG A 374 -25.74 -9.11 7.32
C ARG A 374 -27.09 -8.54 7.78
N SER A 375 -28.03 -8.33 6.87
CA SER A 375 -29.40 -7.91 7.18
C SER A 375 -30.15 -8.95 8.01
N ALA A 376 -30.08 -10.23 7.62
CA ALA A 376 -30.67 -11.31 8.40
C ALA A 376 -30.01 -11.45 9.80
N ALA A 377 -28.70 -11.25 9.90
CA ALA A 377 -27.99 -11.24 11.18
C ALA A 377 -28.41 -10.06 12.06
N ALA A 378 -28.66 -8.89 11.47
CA ALA A 378 -29.07 -7.68 12.18
C ALA A 378 -30.43 -7.86 12.84
N ASP A 379 -31.40 -8.44 12.14
CA ASP A 379 -32.73 -8.71 12.69
C ASP A 379 -32.67 -9.71 13.86
N ARG A 380 -31.91 -10.79 13.69
CA ARG A 380 -31.71 -11.80 14.74
C ARG A 380 -30.99 -11.20 15.96
N LEU A 381 -29.94 -10.41 15.75
CA LEU A 381 -29.18 -9.77 16.82
C LEU A 381 -30.04 -8.76 17.57
N ALA A 382 -30.78 -7.91 16.85
CA ALA A 382 -31.68 -6.93 17.44
C ALA A 382 -32.75 -7.61 18.31
N SER A 383 -33.35 -8.71 17.83
CA SER A 383 -34.35 -9.48 18.58
C SER A 383 -33.77 -10.13 19.83
N ALA A 384 -32.59 -10.75 19.74
CA ALA A 384 -31.91 -11.37 20.87
C ALA A 384 -31.54 -10.34 21.95
N VAL A 385 -30.97 -9.20 21.53
CA VAL A 385 -30.58 -8.12 22.45
C VAL A 385 -31.79 -7.46 23.09
N GLN A 386 -32.92 -7.37 22.38
CA GLN A 386 -34.18 -6.84 22.94
C GLN A 386 -34.62 -7.63 24.19
N GLY A 387 -34.48 -8.96 24.17
CA GLY A 387 -34.77 -9.80 25.32
C GLY A 387 -33.86 -9.51 26.52
N GLU A 388 -32.58 -9.28 26.25
CA GLU A 388 -31.60 -8.95 27.28
C GLU A 388 -31.78 -7.54 27.86
N LEU A 389 -32.09 -6.55 27.02
CA LEU A 389 -32.39 -5.17 27.45
C LEU A 389 -33.63 -5.11 28.36
N ALA A 390 -34.67 -5.88 28.05
CA ALA A 390 -35.86 -5.95 28.89
C ALA A 390 -35.55 -6.48 30.30
N ALA A 391 -34.66 -7.48 30.40
CA ALA A 391 -34.17 -7.98 31.67
C ALA A 391 -33.35 -6.92 32.43
N LEU A 392 -32.49 -6.17 31.74
CA LEU A 392 -31.67 -5.08 32.30
C LEU A 392 -32.46 -3.80 32.64
N ALA A 393 -33.76 -3.95 32.95
CA ALA A 393 -34.70 -2.89 33.30
C ALA A 393 -34.86 -1.79 32.24
N MET A 394 -34.70 -2.17 30.97
CA MET A 394 -34.94 -1.31 29.82
C MET A 394 -36.01 -1.92 28.90
N PRO A 395 -37.24 -2.20 29.42
CA PRO A 395 -38.28 -2.93 28.68
C PRO A 395 -38.81 -2.16 27.45
N HIS A 396 -38.60 -0.85 27.42
CA HIS A 396 -39.02 0.02 26.32
C HIS A 396 -37.86 0.42 25.40
N ALA A 397 -36.64 0.00 25.71
CA ALA A 397 -35.52 0.26 24.84
C ALA A 397 -35.69 -0.50 23.53
N ARG A 398 -35.22 0.06 22.43
CA ARG A 398 -35.18 -0.62 21.13
C ARG A 398 -33.79 -0.48 20.55
N LEU A 399 -33.24 -1.60 20.09
CA LEU A 399 -32.01 -1.65 19.32
C LEU A 399 -32.35 -2.02 17.88
N GLY A 400 -31.73 -1.34 16.92
CA GLY A 400 -31.84 -1.67 15.50
C GLY A 400 -30.55 -1.40 14.77
N PHE A 401 -30.42 -1.93 13.56
CA PHE A 401 -29.30 -1.67 12.67
C PHE A 401 -29.82 -0.99 11.40
N ALA A 402 -29.17 0.08 10.97
CA ALA A 402 -29.32 0.61 9.63
C ALA A 402 -28.14 0.10 8.80
N ILE A 403 -28.45 -0.57 7.69
CA ILE A 403 -27.47 -1.13 6.75
C ILE A 403 -27.70 -0.40 5.42
N ASP A 404 -26.92 0.65 5.20
CA ASP A 404 -27.08 1.52 4.03
C ASP A 404 -26.03 1.17 2.96
N PRO A 405 -26.35 1.29 1.66
CA PRO A 405 -25.36 1.06 0.61
C PRO A 405 -24.25 2.12 0.65
N LEU A 406 -23.01 1.68 0.51
CA LEU A 406 -21.86 2.54 0.31
C LEU A 406 -21.81 3.06 -1.14
N PRO A 407 -21.37 4.31 -1.38
CA PRO A 407 -21.17 4.83 -2.73
C PRO A 407 -20.16 4.02 -3.54
N GLN A 408 -19.16 3.45 -2.87
CA GLN A 408 -18.17 2.57 -3.45
C GLN A 408 -17.97 1.35 -2.55
N ARG A 409 -17.79 0.19 -3.19
CA ARG A 409 -17.51 -1.06 -2.48
C ARG A 409 -16.16 -0.96 -1.78
N GLY A 410 -16.13 -1.32 -0.51
CA GLY A 410 -14.91 -1.42 0.28
C GLY A 410 -14.43 -2.86 0.45
N PRO A 411 -13.33 -3.07 1.19
CA PRO A 411 -12.83 -4.40 1.51
C PRO A 411 -13.78 -5.23 2.38
N PHE A 412 -14.78 -4.60 3.03
CA PHE A 412 -15.74 -5.27 3.90
C PHE A 412 -17.15 -5.42 3.28
N GLY A 413 -17.27 -5.23 1.98
CA GLY A 413 -18.52 -5.30 1.22
C GLY A 413 -19.01 -3.93 0.75
N ALA A 414 -20.32 -3.84 0.51
CA ALA A 414 -20.97 -2.65 -0.02
C ALA A 414 -21.85 -1.93 1.01
N ASP A 415 -21.72 -2.26 2.30
CA ASP A 415 -22.64 -1.76 3.33
C ASP A 415 -21.93 -0.88 4.36
N ALA A 416 -22.62 0.20 4.74
CA ALA A 416 -22.35 0.98 5.94
C ALA A 416 -23.31 0.51 7.05
N VAL A 417 -22.74 -0.02 8.12
CA VAL A 417 -23.51 -0.49 9.29
C VAL A 417 -23.57 0.61 10.33
N ARG A 418 -24.78 0.93 10.79
CA ARG A 418 -25.04 1.91 11.85
C ARG A 418 -25.95 1.33 12.93
N LEU A 419 -25.54 1.42 14.18
CA LEU A 419 -26.35 1.00 15.32
C LEU A 419 -27.30 2.12 15.75
N LEU A 420 -28.60 1.83 15.74
CA LEU A 420 -29.67 2.71 16.17
C LEU A 420 -30.22 2.27 17.52
N PHE A 421 -30.43 3.23 18.43
CA PHE A 421 -30.90 2.97 19.78
C PHE A 421 -31.92 4.02 20.23
N SER A 422 -32.93 3.58 20.98
CA SER A 422 -33.84 4.43 21.74
C SER A 422 -34.05 3.83 23.13
N ALA A 423 -33.90 4.63 24.20
CA ALA A 423 -34.05 4.14 25.58
C ALA A 423 -35.52 4.06 26.05
N ASN A 424 -36.37 4.96 25.57
CA ASN A 424 -37.73 5.18 26.10
C ASN A 424 -38.80 4.99 25.03
N LEU A 425 -40.02 4.70 25.48
CA LEU A 425 -41.18 4.61 24.60
C LEU A 425 -41.48 5.98 23.97
N GLY A 426 -41.64 6.03 22.65
CA GLY A 426 -42.02 7.26 21.92
C GLY A 426 -40.88 8.11 21.37
N THR A 427 -39.61 7.79 21.66
CA THR A 427 -38.46 8.40 20.96
C THR A 427 -38.09 7.58 19.72
N GLN A 428 -37.79 8.26 18.61
CA GLN A 428 -37.29 7.57 17.43
C GLN A 428 -35.87 7.04 17.68
N PRO A 429 -35.55 5.81 17.23
CA PRO A 429 -34.19 5.30 17.28
C PRO A 429 -33.21 6.23 16.57
N ALA A 430 -32.11 6.56 17.21
CA ALA A 430 -31.07 7.41 16.66
C ALA A 430 -29.69 6.80 16.90
N PRO A 431 -28.63 7.28 16.20
CA PRO A 431 -27.29 6.72 16.35
C PRO A 431 -26.84 6.72 17.82
N LEU A 432 -26.28 5.60 18.26
CA LEU A 432 -25.89 5.35 19.66
C LEU A 432 -25.04 6.49 20.26
N ALA A 433 -24.18 7.11 19.44
CA ALA A 433 -23.31 8.21 19.82
C ALA A 433 -24.02 9.48 20.33
N LYS A 434 -25.30 9.68 19.99
CA LYS A 434 -26.03 10.93 20.26
C LYS A 434 -27.02 10.86 21.42
N MET A 435 -27.32 9.68 21.95
CA MET A 435 -28.59 9.46 22.67
C MET A 435 -28.49 8.91 24.09
N ALA A 436 -27.37 8.35 24.53
CA ALA A 436 -27.36 7.51 25.72
C ALA A 436 -26.48 8.06 26.85
N SER A 437 -26.98 7.94 28.09
CA SER A 437 -26.19 8.12 29.31
C SER A 437 -25.15 7.01 29.44
N GLY A 438 -24.01 7.27 30.10
CA GLY A 438 -22.92 6.30 30.26
C GLY A 438 -23.38 4.94 30.83
N GLY A 439 -24.27 4.96 31.82
CA GLY A 439 -24.83 3.74 32.41
C GLY A 439 -25.77 2.95 31.48
N GLU A 440 -26.50 3.64 30.58
CA GLU A 440 -27.35 2.97 29.58
C GLU A 440 -26.51 2.31 28.49
N LEU A 441 -25.43 2.98 28.05
CA LEU A 441 -24.48 2.41 27.09
C LEU A 441 -23.80 1.15 27.63
N SER A 442 -23.37 1.17 28.89
CA SER A 442 -22.75 0.01 29.53
C SER A 442 -23.72 -1.18 29.60
N ARG A 443 -25.01 -0.94 29.86
CA ARG A 443 -26.04 -2.00 29.83
C ARG A 443 -26.36 -2.51 28.43
N VAL A 444 -26.45 -1.61 27.44
CA VAL A 444 -26.63 -2.02 26.02
C VAL A 444 -25.46 -2.87 25.56
N ARG A 445 -24.23 -2.50 25.95
CA ARG A 445 -23.05 -3.29 25.65
C ARG A 445 -23.04 -4.64 26.36
N LEU A 446 -23.38 -4.69 27.65
CA LEU A 446 -23.54 -5.98 28.35
C LEU A 446 -24.56 -6.87 27.65
N ALA A 447 -25.69 -6.33 27.22
CA ALA A 447 -26.70 -7.08 26.48
C ALA A 447 -26.15 -7.63 25.15
N LEU A 448 -25.37 -6.83 24.41
CA LEU A 448 -24.69 -7.26 23.19
C LEU A 448 -23.67 -8.36 23.48
N GLU A 449 -22.77 -8.19 24.46
CA GLU A 449 -21.73 -9.16 24.78
C GLU A 449 -22.33 -10.48 25.31
N VAL A 450 -23.43 -10.44 26.07
CA VAL A 450 -24.15 -11.65 26.50
C VAL A 450 -24.74 -12.43 25.32
N VAL A 451 -25.25 -11.74 24.29
CA VAL A 451 -25.77 -12.40 23.08
C VAL A 451 -24.65 -12.91 22.18
N LEU A 452 -23.51 -12.20 22.16
CA LEU A 452 -22.31 -12.63 21.43
C LEU A 452 -21.53 -13.72 22.18
N ALA A 453 -21.80 -13.91 23.47
CA ALA A 453 -21.14 -14.89 24.32
C ALA A 453 -21.25 -16.29 23.69
N GLY A 454 -20.13 -17.02 23.67
CA GLY A 454 -20.03 -18.33 23.04
C GLY A 454 -19.45 -18.33 21.62
N THR A 455 -19.26 -17.15 21.01
CA THR A 455 -18.51 -17.01 19.74
C THR A 455 -16.99 -16.98 19.94
N ASP A 456 -16.52 -16.60 21.14
CA ASP A 456 -15.11 -16.39 21.44
C ASP A 456 -14.77 -16.85 22.87
N PRO A 457 -14.62 -18.17 23.09
CA PRO A 457 -14.31 -18.71 24.42
C PRO A 457 -12.92 -18.25 24.86
N GLY A 458 -12.82 -17.70 26.06
CA GLY A 458 -11.53 -17.30 26.65
C GLY A 458 -11.14 -15.84 26.54
N HIS A 459 -12.02 -14.99 26.02
CA HIS A 459 -11.87 -13.53 26.05
C HIS A 459 -12.13 -12.95 27.45
N THR A 460 -11.41 -11.89 27.84
CA THR A 460 -11.58 -11.20 29.13
C THR A 460 -12.35 -9.90 28.96
N PHE A 461 -13.52 -9.78 29.59
CA PHE A 461 -14.33 -8.57 29.61
C PHE A 461 -14.21 -7.85 30.94
N VAL A 462 -13.91 -6.55 30.90
CA VAL A 462 -13.83 -5.71 32.10
C VAL A 462 -14.96 -4.69 32.07
N PHE A 463 -15.87 -4.70 33.03
CA PHE A 463 -16.97 -3.74 33.12
C PHE A 463 -16.73 -2.75 34.25
N ASP A 464 -16.69 -1.46 33.90
CA ASP A 464 -16.66 -0.34 34.84
C ASP A 464 -18.00 0.40 34.77
N GLU A 465 -18.53 0.79 35.93
CA GLU A 465 -19.78 1.56 36.05
C GLU A 465 -21.02 0.93 35.36
N VAL A 466 -21.04 -0.39 35.13
CA VAL A 466 -22.22 -1.08 34.55
C VAL A 466 -23.46 -0.97 35.44
N ASP A 467 -23.23 -0.76 36.73
CA ASP A 467 -24.21 -0.60 37.79
C ASP A 467 -24.44 0.87 38.18
N ALA A 468 -23.97 1.83 37.38
CA ALA A 468 -24.19 3.24 37.63
C ALA A 468 -25.67 3.63 37.49
N GLY A 469 -26.21 4.31 38.50
CA GLY A 469 -27.57 4.84 38.51
C GLY A 469 -28.67 3.77 38.59
N VAL A 470 -28.33 2.55 39.02
CA VAL A 470 -29.28 1.44 39.19
C VAL A 470 -29.24 0.89 40.61
N GLY A 471 -30.35 0.30 41.06
CA GLY A 471 -30.46 -0.28 42.40
C GLY A 471 -31.55 -1.34 42.50
N GLY A 472 -31.57 -2.04 43.64
CA GLY A 472 -32.59 -3.06 43.93
C GLY A 472 -32.59 -4.22 42.94
N ARG A 473 -33.77 -4.60 42.44
CA ARG A 473 -33.96 -5.76 41.55
C ARG A 473 -33.14 -5.67 40.26
N VAL A 474 -32.91 -4.46 39.74
CA VAL A 474 -32.13 -4.24 38.52
C VAL A 474 -30.67 -4.67 38.70
N ALA A 475 -30.08 -4.37 39.85
CA ALA A 475 -28.71 -4.73 40.18
C ALA A 475 -28.51 -6.26 40.24
N SER A 476 -29.48 -6.99 40.79
CA SER A 476 -29.47 -8.47 40.81
C SER A 476 -29.58 -9.10 39.42
N GLU A 477 -30.19 -8.41 38.47
CA GLU A 477 -30.29 -8.86 37.08
C GLU A 477 -29.01 -8.58 36.30
N ILE A 478 -28.37 -7.43 36.52
CA ILE A 478 -27.02 -7.15 36.00
C ILE A 478 -26.03 -8.21 36.47
N GLY A 479 -26.03 -8.53 37.78
CA GLY A 479 -25.22 -9.62 38.32
C GLY A 479 -25.52 -10.98 37.65
N ARG A 480 -26.78 -11.24 37.28
CA ARG A 480 -27.18 -12.46 36.52
C ARG A 480 -26.51 -12.53 35.17
N ARG A 481 -26.52 -11.41 34.46
CA ARG A 481 -26.01 -11.35 33.09
C ARG A 481 -24.49 -11.37 33.03
N LEU A 482 -23.83 -10.74 33.98
CA LEU A 482 -22.39 -10.87 34.16
C LEU A 482 -21.98 -12.32 34.49
N ALA A 483 -22.72 -12.99 35.38
CA ALA A 483 -22.48 -14.41 35.69
C ALA A 483 -22.71 -15.31 34.46
N ARG A 484 -23.79 -15.07 33.70
CA ARG A 484 -24.06 -15.82 32.46
C ARG A 484 -22.99 -15.59 31.38
N LEU A 485 -22.50 -14.36 31.22
CA LEU A 485 -21.37 -14.08 30.34
C LEU A 485 -20.10 -14.81 30.81
N ALA A 486 -19.93 -14.91 32.13
CA ALA A 486 -18.80 -15.58 32.76
C ALA A 486 -18.78 -17.11 32.58
N GLU A 487 -19.89 -17.73 32.12
CA GLU A 487 -19.92 -19.16 31.78
C GLU A 487 -19.07 -19.48 30.53
N HIS A 488 -18.80 -18.49 29.68
CA HIS A 488 -18.08 -18.66 28.42
C HIS A 488 -16.84 -17.77 28.29
N SER A 489 -16.71 -16.77 29.15
CA SER A 489 -15.69 -15.73 29.08
C SER A 489 -15.20 -15.38 30.48
N GLN A 490 -14.04 -14.74 30.60
CA GLN A 490 -13.63 -14.19 31.88
C GLN A 490 -14.25 -12.81 32.06
N VAL A 491 -14.85 -12.52 33.21
CA VAL A 491 -15.50 -11.23 33.47
C VAL A 491 -14.92 -10.59 34.72
N ILE A 492 -14.49 -9.34 34.63
CA ILE A 492 -14.04 -8.51 35.76
C ILE A 492 -15.01 -7.34 35.87
N VAL A 493 -15.72 -7.22 36.99
CA VAL A 493 -16.64 -6.11 37.23
C VAL A 493 -16.17 -5.24 38.39
N VAL A 494 -16.09 -3.94 38.14
CA VAL A 494 -15.94 -2.93 39.18
C VAL A 494 -17.33 -2.47 39.60
N THR A 495 -17.67 -2.69 40.87
CA THR A 495 -19.04 -2.43 41.37
C THR A 495 -19.02 -1.89 42.80
N HIS A 496 -20.08 -1.16 43.13
CA HIS A 496 -20.39 -0.74 44.50
C HIS A 496 -21.67 -1.42 45.03
N LEU A 497 -22.33 -2.22 44.21
CA LEU A 497 -23.58 -2.89 44.56
C LEU A 497 -23.31 -4.32 45.04
N ALA A 498 -23.73 -4.60 46.26
CA ALA A 498 -23.68 -5.94 46.85
C ALA A 498 -24.39 -6.99 45.97
N GLN A 499 -25.48 -6.60 45.32
CA GLN A 499 -26.28 -7.46 44.45
C GLN A 499 -25.51 -7.92 43.21
N VAL A 500 -24.50 -7.18 42.76
CA VAL A 500 -23.63 -7.59 41.65
C VAL A 500 -22.46 -8.41 42.20
N ALA A 501 -21.79 -7.92 43.25
CA ALA A 501 -20.65 -8.60 43.86
C ALA A 501 -20.97 -10.00 44.42
N ALA A 502 -22.22 -10.24 44.82
CA ALA A 502 -22.68 -11.54 45.28
C ALA A 502 -22.57 -12.66 44.22
N PHE A 503 -22.61 -12.31 42.93
CA PHE A 503 -22.50 -13.28 41.83
C PHE A 503 -21.06 -13.69 41.48
N ALA A 504 -20.06 -13.01 42.01
CA ALA A 504 -18.68 -13.27 41.63
C ALA A 504 -18.16 -14.61 42.18
N ASP A 505 -17.36 -15.31 41.40
CA ASP A 505 -16.58 -16.45 41.85
C ASP A 505 -15.44 -16.00 42.77
N ARG A 506 -14.81 -14.86 42.43
CA ARG A 506 -13.75 -14.23 43.23
C ARG A 506 -14.10 -12.77 43.54
N HIS A 507 -13.92 -12.37 44.79
CA HIS A 507 -14.27 -11.04 45.26
C HIS A 507 -13.05 -10.35 45.85
N TYR A 508 -12.59 -9.28 45.21
CA TYR A 508 -11.54 -8.40 45.69
C TYR A 508 -12.11 -7.15 46.33
N VAL A 509 -11.48 -6.70 47.42
CA VAL A 509 -11.85 -5.49 48.16
C VAL A 509 -10.67 -4.54 48.17
N VAL A 510 -10.90 -3.34 47.65
CA VAL A 510 -9.97 -2.23 47.68
C VAL A 510 -10.16 -1.44 48.97
N THR A 511 -9.11 -1.41 49.80
CA THR A 511 -9.10 -0.69 51.08
C THR A 511 -8.12 0.48 51.05
N LYS A 512 -8.47 1.56 51.73
CA LYS A 512 -7.58 2.71 51.90
C LYS A 512 -6.64 2.47 53.08
N SER A 513 -5.35 2.34 52.84
CA SER A 513 -4.34 2.42 53.89
C SER A 513 -3.94 3.88 54.10
N SER A 514 -3.99 4.31 55.37
CA SER A 514 -3.64 5.67 55.79
C SER A 514 -2.23 5.73 56.42
N GLU A 515 -1.45 4.65 56.32
CA GLU A 515 -0.12 4.57 56.90
C GLU A 515 0.91 5.28 56.01
N GLY A 516 0.96 6.62 56.09
CA GLY A 516 1.97 7.44 55.40
C GLY A 516 1.48 8.82 54.94
N PRO A 517 2.37 9.66 54.39
CA PRO A 517 2.03 11.01 53.88
C PRO A 517 1.19 10.99 52.58
N VAL A 518 1.11 9.85 51.89
CA VAL A 518 0.31 9.65 50.68
C VAL A 518 -0.67 8.50 50.93
N THR A 519 -1.94 8.70 50.58
CA THR A 519 -2.95 7.64 50.64
C THR A 519 -2.55 6.48 49.72
N ALA A 520 -2.39 5.28 50.27
CA ALA A 520 -2.18 4.05 49.51
C ALA A 520 -3.49 3.26 49.42
N SER A 521 -3.77 2.65 48.27
CA SER A 521 -4.84 1.66 48.13
C SER A 521 -4.23 0.26 48.09
N ASP A 522 -4.74 -0.62 48.93
CA ASP A 522 -4.39 -2.04 48.96
C ASP A 522 -5.57 -2.88 48.46
N ILE A 523 -5.30 -4.05 47.87
CA ILE A 523 -6.31 -4.96 47.31
C ILE A 523 -6.17 -6.34 47.93
N THR A 524 -7.25 -6.84 48.51
CA THR A 524 -7.26 -8.14 49.19
C THR A 524 -8.43 -9.00 48.72
N ILE A 525 -8.24 -10.31 48.72
CA ILE A 525 -9.33 -11.26 48.42
C ILE A 525 -10.24 -11.38 49.65
N ALA A 526 -11.55 -11.24 49.44
CA ALA A 526 -12.57 -11.48 50.43
C ALA A 526 -13.18 -12.88 50.24
N GLU A 527 -12.88 -13.78 51.17
CA GLU A 527 -13.39 -15.16 51.19
C GLU A 527 -14.13 -15.47 52.50
N GLY A 528 -14.99 -16.49 52.47
CA GLY A 528 -15.73 -16.97 53.63
C GLY A 528 -16.43 -15.84 54.40
N GLN A 529 -16.12 -15.69 55.68
CA GLN A 529 -16.72 -14.64 56.52
C GLN A 529 -16.31 -13.22 56.13
N ARG A 530 -15.11 -13.02 55.56
CA ARG A 530 -14.71 -11.68 55.07
C ARG A 530 -15.60 -11.24 53.91
N ARG A 531 -15.95 -12.18 53.02
CA ARG A 531 -16.90 -11.93 51.93
C ARG A 531 -18.28 -11.55 52.44
N VAL A 532 -18.82 -12.28 53.41
CA VAL A 532 -20.13 -11.97 54.02
C VAL A 532 -20.14 -10.57 54.66
N ARG A 533 -19.08 -10.21 55.39
CA ARG A 533 -18.94 -8.88 56.00
C ARG A 533 -18.86 -7.77 54.96
N GLU A 534 -18.10 -7.97 53.89
CA GLU A 534 -18.01 -6.98 52.81
C GLU A 534 -19.36 -6.80 52.10
N ILE A 535 -20.07 -7.89 51.78
CA ILE A 535 -21.40 -7.82 51.19
C ILE A 535 -22.37 -7.08 52.13
N ALA A 536 -22.34 -7.37 53.43
CA ALA A 536 -23.13 -6.65 54.43
C ALA A 536 -22.79 -5.15 54.49
N ARG A 537 -21.50 -4.81 54.44
CA ARG A 537 -21.00 -3.43 54.39
C ARG A 537 -21.50 -2.70 53.14
N LEU A 538 -21.43 -3.32 51.97
CA LEU A 538 -21.94 -2.74 50.72
C LEU A 538 -23.46 -2.51 50.74
N MET A 539 -24.22 -3.35 51.45
CA MET A 539 -25.67 -3.22 51.56
C MET A 539 -26.12 -2.17 52.58
N ALA A 540 -25.53 -2.19 53.77
CA ALA A 540 -26.05 -1.48 54.93
C ALA A 540 -25.07 -0.47 55.55
N GLY A 541 -23.85 -0.35 55.01
CA GLY A 541 -22.77 0.46 55.58
C GLY A 541 -22.27 -0.02 56.94
N THR A 542 -22.82 -1.12 57.47
CA THR A 542 -22.57 -1.63 58.83
C THR A 542 -22.56 -3.15 58.84
N GLU A 543 -21.82 -3.76 59.77
CA GLU A 543 -21.76 -5.20 59.98
C GLU A 543 -22.77 -5.68 61.06
N SER A 544 -23.99 -5.13 61.04
CA SER A 544 -25.03 -5.54 62.01
C SER A 544 -25.48 -6.99 61.78
N HIS A 545 -26.04 -7.63 62.81
CA HIS A 545 -26.52 -9.01 62.71
C HIS A 545 -27.55 -9.19 61.57
N THR A 546 -28.44 -8.21 61.37
CA THR A 546 -29.43 -8.22 60.29
C THR A 546 -28.79 -8.03 58.92
N ALA A 547 -27.78 -7.15 58.79
CA ALA A 547 -27.04 -6.97 57.55
C ALA A 547 -26.28 -8.24 57.15
N LEU A 548 -25.65 -8.93 58.11
CA LEU A 548 -24.97 -10.21 57.88
C LEU A 548 -25.94 -11.32 57.46
N ALA A 549 -27.14 -11.37 58.03
CA ALA A 549 -28.17 -12.33 57.63
C ALA A 549 -28.63 -12.11 56.19
N HIS A 550 -28.90 -10.85 55.82
CA HIS A 550 -29.30 -10.48 54.45
C HIS A 550 -28.17 -10.75 53.44
N ALA A 551 -26.91 -10.48 53.81
CA ALA A 551 -25.75 -10.79 52.97
C ALA A 551 -25.62 -12.29 52.67
N ARG A 552 -25.86 -13.16 53.67
CA ARG A 552 -25.86 -14.62 53.47
C ARG A 552 -26.99 -15.05 52.53
N GLU A 553 -28.19 -14.53 52.73
CA GLU A 553 -29.31 -14.83 51.85
C GLU A 553 -29.03 -14.43 50.40
N LEU A 554 -28.46 -13.25 50.17
CA LEU A 554 -28.08 -12.78 48.84
C LEU A 554 -27.02 -13.67 48.19
N LEU A 555 -26.00 -14.09 48.95
CA LEU A 555 -24.98 -15.03 48.48
C LEU A 555 -25.58 -16.41 48.17
N ASP A 556 -26.52 -16.91 48.99
CA ASP A 556 -27.22 -18.17 48.74
C ASP A 556 -28.14 -18.11 47.51
N GLN A 557 -28.82 -16.97 47.30
CA GLN A 557 -29.59 -16.73 46.08
C GLN A 557 -28.69 -16.65 44.85
N ALA A 558 -27.49 -16.09 45.01
CA ALA A 558 -26.52 -16.01 43.94
C ALA A 558 -25.94 -17.38 43.58
N ALA A 559 -25.59 -18.18 44.59
CA ALA A 559 -25.06 -19.54 44.43
C ALA A 559 -26.10 -20.53 43.86
N ARG A 560 -27.40 -20.29 44.07
CA ARG A 560 -28.48 -21.07 43.46
C ARG A 560 -28.63 -20.86 41.94
N ARG A 561 -27.78 -20.02 41.33
CA ARG A 561 -27.67 -19.91 39.87
C ARG A 561 -26.58 -20.86 39.36
N ALA A 562 -26.99 -22.11 39.18
CA ALA A 562 -26.69 -22.92 38.00
C ALA A 562 -28.03 -23.23 37.35
#